data_AF-A0A957R231-F1
#
_entry.id   AF-A0A957R231-F1
#
_cell.length_a   1.000
_cell.length_b   1.000
_cell.length_c   1.000
_cell.angle_alpha   90.00
_cell.angle_beta   90.00
_cell.angle_gamma   90.00
#
_symmetry.space_group_name_H-M   'P 1'
#
loop_
_entity.id
_entity.type
_entity.pdbx_description
1 polymer ?
#
loop_
_entity_poly.entity_id
_entity_poly.type
_entity_poly.pdbx_seq_one_letter_code
_entity_poly.pdbx_strand_id
1 'polypeptide(L)'
;GYALTGRLLNTGTQEATIPHVFVTYYDENDRVVWVDDYFLEGAVRTQRLQPFTLALTPATAVELLLDEGGNYANVLANEIRFDADWLERLPVPPELGYASVRVSVHYFVLTQ
;
A
#
# COMPACT_ATOMS: atom_id res chain seq x y z
N GLY A 1 -2.39 9.49 15.82
CA GLY A 1 -2.38 8.48 14.76
C GLY A 1 -1.06 8.58 14.01
N TYR A 2 -0.59 7.47 13.43
CA TYR A 2 0.61 7.47 12.59
C TYR A 2 0.27 7.95 11.18
N ALA A 3 1.24 8.53 10.48
CA ALA A 3 1.06 9.01 9.13
C ALA A 3 2.29 8.72 8.26
N LEU A 4 2.04 8.35 7.01
CA LEU A 4 3.05 8.23 5.97
C LEU A 4 3.12 9.55 5.20
N THR A 5 4.27 10.20 5.24
CA THR A 5 4.54 11.43 4.48
C THR A 5 5.54 11.15 3.38
N GLY A 6 5.28 11.67 2.19
CA GLY A 6 6.17 11.49 1.06
C GLY A 6 5.98 12.55 -0.03
N ARG A 7 6.66 12.35 -1.15
CA ARG A 7 6.51 13.16 -2.36
C ARG A 7 6.33 12.24 -3.55
N LEU A 8 5.30 12.49 -4.34
CA LEU A 8 5.11 11.83 -5.63
C LEU A 8 5.66 12.70 -6.75
N LEU A 9 6.34 12.07 -7.69
CA LEU A 9 6.80 12.68 -8.92
C LEU A 9 6.06 12.04 -10.08
N ASN A 10 5.30 12.82 -10.85
CA ASN A 10 4.83 12.36 -12.14
C ASN A 10 5.96 12.54 -13.17
N THR A 11 6.61 11.44 -13.54
CA THR A 11 7.68 11.39 -14.56
C THR A 11 7.13 11.38 -15.99
N GLY A 12 5.81 11.26 -16.16
CA GLY A 12 5.15 11.39 -17.45
C GLY A 12 5.31 12.80 -18.03
N THR A 13 5.23 12.89 -19.36
CA THR A 13 5.49 14.13 -20.11
C THR A 13 4.22 14.78 -20.65
N GLN A 14 3.11 14.04 -20.74
CA GLN A 14 1.94 14.47 -21.50
C GLN A 14 0.74 14.80 -20.61
N GLU A 15 0.46 13.97 -19.59
CA GLU A 15 -0.81 14.04 -18.86
C GLU A 15 -0.61 14.10 -17.35
N ALA A 16 -1.49 14.85 -16.68
CA ALA A 16 -1.59 14.80 -15.23
C ALA A 16 -2.16 13.45 -14.81
N THR A 17 -1.61 12.85 -13.76
CA THR A 17 -2.00 11.54 -13.28
C THR A 17 -2.77 11.65 -11.98
N ILE A 18 -3.73 10.76 -11.75
CA ILE A 18 -4.39 10.61 -10.44
C ILE A 18 -3.75 9.39 -9.77
N PRO A 19 -2.87 9.59 -8.77
CA PRO A 19 -2.22 8.47 -8.08
C PRO A 19 -3.21 7.75 -7.16
N HIS A 20 -3.12 6.43 -7.20
CA HIS A 20 -3.72 5.50 -6.25
C HIS A 20 -2.58 4.84 -5.47
N VAL A 21 -2.47 5.18 -4.19
CA VAL A 21 -1.42 4.68 -3.30
C VAL A 21 -1.97 3.53 -2.48
N PHE A 22 -1.26 2.40 -2.47
CA PHE A 22 -1.53 1.30 -1.57
C PHE A 22 -0.47 1.24 -0.48
N VAL A 23 -0.92 0.98 0.73
CA VAL A 23 -0.07 0.75 1.90
C VAL A 23 -0.38 -0.67 2.37
N THR A 24 0.49 -1.61 2.02
CA THR A 24 0.33 -3.03 2.35
C THR A 24 1.06 -3.35 3.64
N TYR A 25 0.35 -3.87 4.63
CA TYR A 25 0.88 -4.21 5.95
C TYR A 25 1.15 -5.70 6.08
N TYR A 26 2.27 -6.04 6.72
CA TYR A 26 2.74 -7.41 6.88
C TYR A 26 2.90 -7.80 8.35
N ASP A 27 2.63 -9.06 8.66
CA ASP A 27 2.98 -9.68 9.94
C ASP A 27 4.46 -10.12 9.98
N GLU A 28 4.88 -10.70 11.10
CA GLU A 28 6.23 -11.24 11.32
C GLU A 28 6.57 -12.43 10.40
N ASN A 29 5.57 -13.05 9.78
CA ASN A 29 5.71 -14.19 8.86
C ASN A 29 5.61 -13.76 7.39
N ASP A 30 5.79 -12.48 7.10
CA ASP A 30 5.72 -11.88 5.77
C ASP A 30 4.36 -12.03 5.06
N ARG A 31 3.28 -12.29 5.81
CA ARG A 31 1.93 -12.39 5.28
C ARG A 31 1.28 -11.02 5.24
N VAL A 32 0.59 -10.73 4.13
CA VAL A 32 -0.25 -9.54 4.03
C VAL A 32 -1.42 -9.71 4.99
N VAL A 33 -1.58 -8.76 5.92
CA VAL A 33 -2.66 -8.77 6.92
C VAL A 33 -3.66 -7.63 6.74
N TRP A 34 -3.26 -6.55 6.08
CA TRP A 34 -4.14 -5.42 5.77
C TRP A 34 -3.61 -4.62 4.58
N VAL A 35 -4.48 -3.89 3.91
CA VAL A 35 -4.12 -2.91 2.87
C VAL A 35 -4.98 -1.67 3.08
N ASP A 36 -4.34 -0.52 3.30
CA ASP A 36 -5.02 0.76 3.09
C ASP A 36 -4.86 1.17 1.62
N ASP A 37 -5.89 1.81 1.07
CA ASP A 37 -5.90 2.38 -0.27
C ASP A 37 -6.29 3.86 -0.25
N TYR A 38 -5.60 4.67 -1.07
CA TYR A 38 -5.78 6.12 -1.09
C TYR A 38 -5.73 6.67 -2.51
N PHE A 39 -6.81 7.31 -2.95
CA PHE A 39 -6.76 8.23 -4.08
C PHE A 39 -6.30 9.60 -3.59
N LEU A 40 -5.26 10.14 -4.22
CA LEU A 40 -4.89 11.54 -3.94
C LEU A 40 -5.83 12.47 -4.70
N GLU A 41 -6.47 13.38 -3.96
CA GLU A 41 -7.50 14.31 -4.49
C GLU A 41 -6.98 15.18 -5.65
N GLY A 42 -5.69 15.52 -5.63
CA GLY A 42 -5.06 16.39 -6.64
C GLY A 42 -4.26 15.60 -7.67
N ALA A 43 -4.61 15.78 -8.95
CA ALA A 43 -3.82 15.25 -10.04
C ALA A 43 -2.38 15.80 -10.03
N VAL A 44 -1.39 14.91 -10.10
CA VAL A 44 0.03 15.28 -10.12
C VAL A 44 0.38 15.67 -11.55
N ARG A 45 0.68 16.95 -11.76
CA ARG A 45 1.09 17.46 -13.08
C ARG A 45 2.44 16.88 -13.51
N THR A 46 2.65 16.81 -14.82
CA THR A 46 3.89 16.33 -15.44
C THR A 46 5.11 17.05 -14.88
N GLN A 47 6.17 16.29 -14.62
CA GLN A 47 7.45 16.78 -14.08
C GLN A 47 7.32 17.59 -12.78
N ARG A 48 6.27 17.38 -11.98
CA ARG A 48 6.09 18.04 -10.68
C ARG A 48 6.14 17.05 -9.52
N LEU A 49 6.75 17.52 -8.44
CA LEU A 49 6.73 16.88 -7.12
C LEU A 49 5.54 17.40 -6.32
N GLN A 50 4.68 16.50 -5.88
CA GLN A 50 3.55 16.80 -5.02
C GLN A 50 3.73 16.10 -3.67
N PRO A 51 3.75 16.83 -2.54
CA PRO A 51 3.77 16.20 -1.23
C PRO A 51 2.43 15.51 -0.96
N PHE A 52 2.47 14.44 -0.17
CA PHE A 52 1.28 13.76 0.33
C PHE A 52 1.44 13.38 1.79
N THR A 53 0.32 13.17 2.46
CA THR A 53 0.25 12.64 3.83
C THR A 53 -0.94 11.72 3.91
N LEU A 54 -0.70 10.46 4.30
CA LEU A 54 -1.72 9.43 4.46
C LEU A 54 -1.76 9.04 5.93
N ALA A 55 -2.95 8.94 6.52
CA ALA A 55 -3.09 8.29 7.81
C ALA A 55 -2.72 6.81 7.67
N LEU A 56 -2.23 6.19 8.74
CA LEU A 56 -2.01 4.74 8.77
C LEU A 56 -3.01 4.12 9.73
N THR A 57 -3.75 3.13 9.25
CA THR A 57 -4.71 2.37 10.07
C THR A 57 -3.92 1.48 11.03
N PRO A 58 -4.07 1.61 12.36
CA PRO A 58 -3.46 0.67 13.30
C PRO A 58 -4.22 -0.67 13.27
N ALA A 59 -3.53 -1.77 13.56
CA ALA A 59 -4.13 -3.11 13.59
C ALA A 59 -5.32 -3.21 14.56
N THR A 60 -5.34 -2.41 15.62
CA THR A 60 -6.44 -2.35 16.59
C THR A 60 -7.73 -1.74 16.05
N ALA A 61 -7.67 -1.02 14.91
CA ALA A 61 -8.83 -0.47 14.23
C ALA A 61 -9.39 -1.40 13.13
N VAL A 62 -8.68 -2.50 12.82
CA VAL A 62 -9.12 -3.50 11.84
C VAL A 62 -9.95 -4.56 12.55
N GLU A 63 -11.18 -4.76 12.08
CA GLU A 63 -12.10 -5.77 12.61
C GLU A 63 -12.14 -6.99 11.69
N LEU A 64 -11.83 -8.17 12.23
CA LEU A 64 -12.01 -9.43 11.53
C LEU A 64 -13.49 -9.82 11.57
N LEU A 65 -14.18 -9.68 10.44
CA LEU A 65 -15.62 -9.98 10.35
C LEU A 65 -15.91 -11.48 10.30
N LEU A 66 -15.01 -12.29 9.72
CA LEU A 66 -15.16 -13.74 9.57
C LEU A 66 -13.78 -14.42 9.56
N ASP A 67 -13.60 -15.43 10.40
CA ASP A 67 -12.36 -16.22 10.55
C ASP A 67 -12.50 -17.66 9.99
N GLU A 68 -13.62 -18.00 9.35
CA GLU A 68 -13.88 -19.36 8.88
C GLU A 68 -13.53 -19.54 7.39
N GLY A 69 -12.40 -20.24 7.18
CA GLY A 69 -11.85 -20.60 5.88
C GLY A 69 -12.75 -21.52 5.05
N GLY A 70 -13.29 -20.98 3.96
CA GLY A 70 -13.97 -21.76 2.92
C GLY A 70 -13.94 -21.14 1.52
N ASN A 71 -13.31 -19.97 1.34
CA ASN A 71 -13.21 -19.33 0.04
C ASN A 71 -12.02 -19.89 -0.74
N TYR A 72 -12.27 -21.00 -1.44
CA TYR A 72 -11.42 -21.48 -2.52
C TYR A 72 -11.47 -20.48 -3.69
N ALA A 73 -10.62 -19.45 -3.66
CA ALA A 73 -10.17 -18.80 -4.89
C ALA A 73 -9.18 -19.77 -5.55
N ASN A 74 -9.65 -20.54 -6.51
CA ASN A 74 -8.93 -21.68 -7.05
C ASN A 74 -7.72 -21.26 -7.90
N VAL A 75 -6.61 -22.00 -7.72
CA VAL A 75 -5.43 -22.19 -8.59
C VAL A 75 -4.43 -21.02 -8.62
N LEU A 76 -3.32 -21.04 -7.87
CA LEU A 76 -2.17 -21.92 -8.08
C LEU A 76 -1.53 -22.36 -6.76
N ALA A 77 -0.97 -23.56 -6.80
CA ALA A 77 -0.27 -24.22 -5.71
C ALA A 77 0.73 -23.33 -4.97
N ASN A 78 0.65 -23.44 -3.65
CA ASN A 78 1.72 -23.33 -2.67
C ASN A 78 3.14 -23.41 -3.25
N GLU A 79 3.73 -22.25 -3.56
CA GLU A 79 5.16 -21.97 -3.51
C GLU A 79 5.40 -20.46 -3.72
N ILE A 80 4.87 -19.61 -2.84
CA ILE A 80 5.49 -18.29 -2.64
C ILE A 80 6.48 -18.46 -1.51
N ARG A 81 7.75 -18.69 -1.84
CA ARG A 81 8.83 -18.54 -0.88
C ARG A 81 8.94 -17.06 -0.55
N PHE A 82 8.61 -16.70 0.69
CA PHE A 82 8.81 -15.34 1.21
C PHE A 82 10.28 -15.07 1.60
N ASP A 83 11.18 -16.06 1.45
CA ASP A 83 12.62 -16.05 1.80
C ASP A 83 13.51 -15.13 0.93
N ALA A 84 12.92 -14.14 0.25
CA ALA A 84 13.70 -13.07 -0.36
C ALA A 84 13.79 -11.93 0.64
N ASP A 85 14.95 -11.34 0.87
CA ASP A 85 15.04 -10.06 1.57
C ASP A 85 14.34 -8.98 0.74
N TRP A 86 13.06 -8.73 1.00
CA TRP A 86 12.28 -7.70 0.33
C TRP A 86 12.75 -6.32 0.82
N LEU A 87 13.79 -5.79 0.19
CA LEU A 87 14.36 -4.47 0.48
C LEU A 87 13.34 -3.31 0.40
N GLU A 88 12.20 -3.55 -0.25
CA GLU A 88 11.10 -2.59 -0.41
C GLU A 88 10.21 -2.45 0.84
N ARG A 89 10.38 -3.29 1.87
CA ARG A 89 9.58 -3.22 3.10
C ARG A 89 10.23 -2.32 4.14
N LEU A 90 9.42 -1.44 4.70
CA LEU A 90 9.82 -0.51 5.73
C LEU A 90 9.33 -1.02 7.09
N PRO A 91 10.19 -1.14 8.11
CA PRO A 91 9.72 -1.44 9.46
C PRO A 91 8.80 -0.33 9.95
N VAL A 92 7.78 -0.70 10.73
CA VAL A 92 6.85 0.27 11.31
C VAL A 92 6.97 0.31 12.83
N PRO A 93 6.53 1.40 13.49
CA PRO A 93 6.49 1.45 14.94
C PRO A 93 5.63 0.32 15.52
N PRO A 94 6.05 -0.36 16.61
CA PRO A 94 5.32 -1.48 17.19
C PRO A 94 3.87 -1.15 17.58
N GLU A 95 3.58 0.11 17.91
CA GLU A 95 2.23 0.55 18.29
C GLU A 95 1.24 0.52 17.12
N LEU A 96 1.72 0.42 15.88
CA LEU A 96 0.87 0.22 14.70
C LEU A 96 0.32 -1.22 14.63
N GLY A 97 0.98 -2.18 15.29
CA GLY A 97 0.57 -3.58 15.35
C GLY A 97 0.93 -4.42 14.11
N TYR A 98 1.88 -3.96 13.29
CA TYR A 98 2.40 -4.69 12.14
C TYR A 98 3.93 -4.78 12.21
N ALA A 99 4.53 -5.73 11.49
CA ALA A 99 5.98 -5.87 11.44
C ALA A 99 6.60 -4.89 10.42
N SER A 100 5.98 -4.77 9.26
CA SER A 100 6.47 -3.90 8.18
C SER A 100 5.35 -3.45 7.24
N VAL A 101 5.69 -2.50 6.38
CA VAL A 101 4.81 -1.95 5.37
C VAL A 101 5.52 -1.85 4.02
N ARG A 102 4.77 -2.02 2.93
CA ARG A 102 5.20 -1.71 1.56
C ARG A 102 4.28 -0.64 0.98
N VAL A 103 4.86 0.32 0.28
CA VAL A 103 4.12 1.38 -0.40
C VAL A 103 4.22 1.16 -1.90
N SER A 104 3.09 1.00 -2.57
CA SER A 104 3.03 0.99 -4.03
C SER A 104 2.17 2.14 -4.53
N VAL A 105 2.55 2.69 -5.68
CA VAL A 105 1.83 3.80 -6.31
C VAL A 105 1.46 3.36 -7.72
N HIS A 106 0.17 3.32 -7.96
CA HIS A 106 -0.41 3.15 -9.28
C HIS A 106 -0.98 4.49 -9.72
N TYR A 107 -1.20 4.68 -11.00
CA TYR A 107 -1.81 5.90 -11.48
C TYR A 107 -2.73 5.64 -12.65
N PHE A 108 -3.79 6.45 -12.71
CA PHE A 108 -4.67 6.51 -13.85
C PHE A 108 -4.32 7.72 -14.70
N VAL A 109 -4.50 7.56 -16.00
CA VAL A 109 -4.29 8.56 -17.03
C VAL A 109 -5.66 8.91 -17.60
N LEU A 110 -6.00 10.20 -17.62
CA LEU A 110 -7.29 10.70 -18.12
C LEU A 110 -7.17 10.97 -19.62
N THR A 111 -7.47 9.98 -20.44
CA THR A 111 -7.57 10.19 -21.90
C THR A 111 -8.86 10.92 -22.24
N GLN A 112 -8.74 12.06 -22.94
CA GLN A 112 -9.86 12.82 -23.53
C GLN A 112 -10.24 12.29 -24.91
#